data_AF-A0A165NNL2-F1
#
_entry.id   AF-A0A165NNL2-F1
#
_cell.length_a   1.000
_cell.length_b   1.000
_cell.length_c   1.000
_cell.angle_alpha   90.00
_cell.angle_beta   90.00
_cell.angle_gamma   90.00
#
_symmetry.space_group_name_H-M   'P 1'
#
loop_
_entity.id
_entity.type
_entity.pdbx_description
1 polymer ?
#
loop_
_entity_poly.entity_id
_entity_poly.type
_entity_poly.pdbx_seq_one_letter_code
_entity_poly.pdbx_strand_id
1 'polypeptide(L)'
;MPRILKQVAQLLARPPALPHASSVVSTLTGLHRPSSQRLTPLPFALAFQSSSLLTPSFVGRSSALLQLNQVRWGSRGTEYQPSQRVRKRRHGFLARKKSQHGPKILARRRAKGRKFLSH
;
A
#
# COMPACT_ATOMS: atom_id res chain seq x y z
N MET A 1 -32.77 -30.80 -13.29
CA MET A 1 -32.27 -29.57 -13.95
C MET A 1 -33.42 -28.58 -14.03
N PRO A 2 -33.34 -27.39 -13.40
CA PRO A 2 -34.45 -26.43 -13.46
C PRO A 2 -34.60 -25.91 -14.90
N ARG A 3 -35.79 -26.06 -15.49
CA ARG A 3 -36.12 -25.52 -16.82
C ARG A 3 -36.51 -24.06 -16.69
N ILE A 4 -35.60 -23.16 -17.07
CA ILE A 4 -35.91 -21.74 -17.20
C ILE A 4 -36.83 -21.58 -18.42
N LEU A 5 -37.99 -20.95 -18.22
CA LEU A 5 -38.96 -20.65 -19.28
C LEU A 5 -38.30 -19.72 -20.32
N LYS A 6 -38.43 -20.05 -21.61
CA LYS A 6 -37.79 -19.31 -22.73
C LYS A 6 -38.07 -17.80 -22.71
N GLN A 7 -39.21 -17.40 -22.16
CA GLN A 7 -39.63 -16.00 -22.00
C GLN A 7 -38.70 -15.20 -21.05
N VAL A 8 -38.18 -15.83 -19.99
CA VAL A 8 -37.25 -15.16 -19.05
C VAL A 8 -35.86 -14.98 -19.68
N ALA A 9 -35.45 -15.89 -20.55
CA ALA A 9 -34.17 -15.78 -21.27
C ALA A 9 -34.13 -14.60 -22.25
N GLN A 10 -35.27 -14.26 -22.87
CA GLN A 10 -35.37 -13.14 -23.81
C GLN A 10 -35.26 -11.77 -23.13
N LEU A 11 -35.71 -11.63 -21.88
CA LEU A 11 -35.61 -10.38 -21.12
C LEU A 11 -34.19 -10.11 -20.59
N LEU A 12 -33.40 -11.17 -20.35
CA LEU A 12 -31.99 -11.05 -19.95
C LEU A 12 -31.05 -10.78 -21.14
N ALA A 13 -31.49 -11.06 -22.37
CA ALA A 13 -30.65 -11.00 -23.57
C ALA A 13 -30.63 -9.62 -24.26
N ARG A 14 -31.43 -8.65 -23.82
CA ARG A 14 -31.55 -7.34 -24.51
C ARG A 14 -31.04 -6.20 -23.62
N PRO A 15 -29.74 -5.87 -23.64
CA PRO A 15 -29.24 -4.71 -22.92
C PRO A 15 -29.84 -3.42 -23.52
N PRO A 16 -30.14 -2.40 -22.70
CA PRO A 16 -30.58 -1.10 -23.19
C PRO A 16 -29.47 -0.43 -24.02
N ALA A 17 -29.80 0.01 -25.23
CA ALA A 17 -28.89 0.81 -26.04
C ALA A 17 -28.76 2.21 -25.42
N LEU A 18 -27.56 2.56 -24.96
CA LEU A 18 -27.25 3.92 -24.50
C LEU A 18 -26.88 4.79 -25.71
N PRO A 19 -27.29 6.07 -25.75
CA PRO A 19 -26.95 6.98 -26.84
C PRO A 19 -25.44 7.24 -26.89
N HIS A 20 -24.91 7.28 -28.12
CA HIS A 20 -23.51 7.54 -28.43
C HIS A 20 -23.21 9.03 -28.19
N ALA A 21 -22.55 9.35 -27.07
CA ALA A 21 -22.06 10.69 -26.82
C ALA A 21 -20.81 10.95 -27.69
N SER A 22 -20.98 11.85 -28.66
CA SER A 22 -19.96 12.33 -29.58
C SER A 22 -18.80 13.01 -28.85
N SER A 23 -17.61 12.77 -29.37
CA SER A 23 -16.31 13.26 -28.92
C SER A 23 -16.20 14.79 -28.88
N VAL A 24 -15.59 15.33 -27.81
CA VAL A 24 -14.81 16.57 -27.90
C VAL A 24 -13.45 16.32 -27.26
N VAL A 25 -12.44 16.23 -28.12
CA VAL A 25 -11.02 16.27 -27.75
C VAL A 25 -10.71 17.70 -27.32
N SER A 26 -10.37 17.90 -26.05
CA SER A 26 -9.75 19.14 -25.58
C SER A 26 -8.30 18.86 -25.23
N THR A 27 -7.42 19.08 -26.20
CA THR A 27 -5.99 19.30 -25.99
C THR A 27 -5.81 20.64 -25.27
N LEU A 28 -5.46 20.60 -23.99
CA LEU A 28 -4.85 21.74 -23.32
C LEU A 28 -3.46 21.35 -22.82
N THR A 29 -2.46 21.83 -23.52
CA THR A 29 -1.06 21.87 -23.08
C THR A 29 -0.92 22.86 -21.94
N GLY A 30 -0.64 22.35 -20.74
CA GLY A 30 -0.35 23.17 -19.56
C GLY A 30 0.88 22.65 -18.84
N LEU A 31 2.06 23.01 -19.34
CA LEU A 31 3.32 22.94 -18.60
C LEU A 31 3.25 23.98 -17.47
N HIS A 32 3.12 23.53 -16.22
CA HIS A 32 3.52 24.34 -15.07
C HIS A 32 4.16 23.44 -14.02
N ARG A 33 5.47 23.63 -13.88
CA ARG A 33 6.37 23.00 -12.91
C ARG A 33 6.41 23.92 -11.69
N PRO A 34 5.79 23.58 -10.55
CA PRO A 34 6.07 24.31 -9.32
C PRO A 34 7.49 24.00 -8.85
N SER A 35 8.25 25.07 -8.77
CA SER A 35 9.60 25.23 -8.22
C SER A 35 9.81 24.48 -6.90
N SER A 36 10.90 23.71 -6.83
CA SER A 36 11.43 23.15 -5.59
C SER A 36 11.90 24.28 -4.66
N GLN A 37 11.22 24.49 -3.53
CA GLN A 37 11.76 25.30 -2.44
C GLN A 37 12.51 24.38 -1.47
N ARG A 38 13.83 24.51 -1.48
CA ARG A 38 14.75 23.94 -0.49
C ARG A 38 14.62 24.77 0.78
N LEU A 39 14.20 24.15 1.88
CA LEU A 39 14.30 24.77 3.20
C LEU A 39 15.62 24.35 3.85
N THR A 40 16.36 25.37 4.25
CA THR A 40 17.66 25.39 4.93
C THR A 40 17.56 24.83 6.35
N PRO A 41 18.52 24.03 6.85
CA PRO A 41 18.67 23.80 8.28
C PRO A 41 19.42 24.98 8.91
N LEU A 42 18.79 25.68 9.86
CA LEU A 42 19.45 26.67 10.72
C LEU A 42 20.28 25.93 11.80
N PRO A 43 21.56 26.31 12.02
CA PRO A 43 22.33 25.80 13.14
C PRO A 43 21.94 26.54 14.42
N PHE A 44 21.11 25.93 15.28
CA PHE A 44 20.87 26.45 16.62
C PHE A 44 21.94 25.91 17.57
N ALA A 45 23.04 26.64 17.67
CA ALA A 45 24.09 26.42 18.64
C ALA A 45 23.71 27.07 19.99
N LEU A 46 23.88 26.28 21.05
CA LEU A 46 24.23 26.63 22.44
C LEU A 46 23.34 27.64 23.19
N ALA A 47 22.55 27.10 24.11
CA ALA A 47 22.32 27.76 25.40
C ALA A 47 22.48 26.73 26.52
N PHE A 48 23.66 26.76 27.13
CA PHE A 48 23.90 26.27 28.47
C PHE A 48 22.98 27.07 29.42
N GLN A 49 22.16 26.39 30.22
CA GLN A 49 21.86 26.91 31.54
C GLN A 49 21.67 25.77 32.53
N SER A 50 22.66 25.71 33.40
CA SER A 50 22.75 24.88 34.58
C SER A 50 21.57 25.16 35.50
N SER A 51 20.87 24.11 35.92
CA SER A 51 20.05 24.11 37.13
C SER A 51 20.14 22.74 37.75
N SER A 52 21.23 22.56 38.50
CA SER A 52 21.32 21.60 39.59
C SER A 52 20.13 21.77 40.52
N LEU A 53 19.49 20.66 40.89
CA LEU A 53 19.18 20.24 42.27
C LEU A 53 18.19 19.05 42.21
N LEU A 54 18.34 18.15 43.18
CA LEU A 54 17.55 16.94 43.47
C LEU A 54 18.08 15.64 42.84
N THR A 55 19.14 15.15 43.48
CA THR A 55 19.49 13.72 43.55
C THR A 55 18.41 12.95 44.32
N PRO A 56 17.67 12.01 43.72
CA PRO A 56 17.19 10.86 44.47
C PRO A 56 18.39 9.94 44.66
N SER A 57 18.81 9.78 45.92
CA SER A 57 19.73 8.72 46.33
C SER A 57 19.08 7.37 46.04
N PHE A 58 19.20 6.89 44.80
CA PHE A 58 18.92 5.50 44.46
C PHE A 58 20.01 4.67 45.11
N VAL A 59 19.75 4.26 46.35
CA VAL A 59 20.45 3.17 47.02
C VAL A 59 20.52 2.03 46.01
N GLY A 60 21.75 1.63 45.69
CA GLY A 60 22.04 0.67 44.66
C GLY A 60 21.23 -0.62 44.85
N ARG A 61 20.33 -0.87 43.92
CA ARG A 61 20.19 -2.24 43.43
C ARG A 61 21.24 -2.37 42.34
N SER A 62 22.35 -2.97 42.71
CA SER A 62 23.34 -3.54 41.81
C SER A 62 22.62 -4.41 40.76
N SER A 63 22.22 -3.80 39.65
CA SER A 63 21.84 -4.49 38.42
C SER A 63 23.06 -5.04 37.68
N ALA A 64 24.17 -5.23 38.40
CA ALA A 64 25.34 -5.99 37.95
C ALA A 64 25.14 -7.51 38.06
N LEU A 65 24.06 -8.01 38.68
CA LEU A 65 23.89 -9.45 38.95
C LEU A 65 22.94 -10.24 38.05
N LEU A 66 22.31 -9.66 37.03
CA LEU A 66 21.57 -10.46 36.03
C LEU A 66 21.59 -9.78 34.65
N GLN A 67 22.77 -9.50 34.10
CA GLN A 67 22.91 -9.27 32.66
C GLN A 67 22.90 -10.63 31.95
N LEU A 68 21.83 -11.41 32.17
CA LEU A 68 21.57 -12.62 31.41
C LEU A 68 21.30 -12.16 29.97
N ASN A 69 22.23 -12.48 29.06
CA ASN A 69 22.01 -12.37 27.63
C ASN A 69 20.67 -13.04 27.29
N GLN A 70 19.63 -12.25 27.05
CA GLN A 70 18.35 -12.79 26.60
C GLN A 70 18.54 -13.36 25.19
N VAL A 71 18.79 -14.66 25.11
CA VAL A 71 18.77 -15.40 23.85
C VAL A 71 17.33 -15.39 23.34
N ARG A 72 17.02 -14.46 22.44
CA ARG A 72 15.75 -14.46 21.71
C ARG A 72 15.87 -15.44 20.54
N TRP A 73 15.19 -16.58 20.64
CA TRP A 73 15.05 -17.50 19.52
C TRP A 73 14.33 -16.79 18.37
N GLY A 74 14.92 -16.82 17.17
CA GLY A 74 14.31 -16.22 15.99
C GLY A 74 13.11 -17.03 15.51
N SER A 75 11.90 -16.48 15.58
CA SER A 75 10.74 -17.02 14.88
C SER A 75 10.80 -16.57 13.42
N ARG A 76 11.43 -17.38 12.58
CA ARG A 76 11.49 -17.23 11.12
C ARG A 76 10.91 -18.50 10.48
N GLY A 77 10.39 -18.40 9.27
CA GLY A 77 9.88 -19.56 8.52
C GLY A 77 8.36 -19.74 8.55
N THR A 78 7.63 -18.88 9.27
CA THR A 78 6.16 -18.88 9.26
C THR A 78 5.55 -17.88 8.26
N GLU A 79 6.38 -17.16 7.49
CA GLU A 79 5.95 -16.07 6.62
C GLU A 79 5.07 -16.54 5.44
N TYR A 80 5.38 -17.72 4.89
CA TYR A 80 4.65 -18.28 3.76
C TYR A 80 3.83 -19.51 4.19
N GLN A 81 2.57 -19.25 4.52
CA GLN A 81 1.55 -20.29 4.65
C GLN A 81 0.67 -20.29 3.38
N PRO A 82 0.81 -21.29 2.49
CA PRO A 82 0.17 -21.26 1.19
C PRO A 82 -1.34 -21.40 1.30
N SER A 83 -2.06 -20.41 0.77
CA SER A 83 -3.52 -20.50 0.64
C SER A 83 -4.00 -19.80 -0.64
N GLN A 84 -4.67 -20.56 -1.51
CA GLN A 84 -5.08 -20.07 -2.83
C GLN A 84 -6.08 -18.92 -2.74
N ARG A 85 -7.04 -19.02 -1.81
CA ARG A 85 -8.04 -17.97 -1.56
C ARG A 85 -7.37 -16.65 -1.17
N VAL A 86 -6.42 -16.68 -0.22
CA VAL A 86 -5.70 -15.48 0.21
C VAL A 86 -4.83 -14.93 -0.92
N ARG A 87 -4.12 -15.81 -1.65
CA ARG A 87 -3.28 -15.42 -2.79
C ARG A 87 -4.08 -14.67 -3.86
N LYS A 88 -5.22 -15.20 -4.28
CA LYS A 88 -6.07 -14.56 -5.32
C LYS A 88 -6.76 -13.29 -4.81
N ARG A 89 -7.16 -13.24 -3.53
CA ARG A 89 -7.74 -12.03 -2.92
C ARG A 89 -6.74 -10.89 -2.75
N ARG A 90 -5.52 -11.17 -2.29
CA ARG A 90 -4.49 -10.13 -2.03
C ARG A 90 -3.74 -9.72 -3.31
N HIS A 91 -3.50 -10.66 -4.21
CA HIS A 91 -2.56 -10.44 -5.31
C HIS A 91 -3.11 -10.76 -6.72
N GLY A 92 -4.36 -11.21 -6.83
CA GLY A 92 -4.99 -11.52 -8.10
C GLY A 92 -5.38 -10.30 -8.92
N PHE A 93 -5.83 -10.54 -10.16
CA PHE A 93 -6.10 -9.50 -11.14
C PHE A 93 -7.21 -8.53 -10.69
N LEU A 94 -8.31 -9.07 -10.17
CA LEU A 94 -9.44 -8.28 -9.67
C LEU A 94 -9.04 -7.37 -8.52
N ALA A 95 -8.17 -7.85 -7.62
CA ALA A 95 -7.64 -7.03 -6.53
C ALA A 95 -6.85 -5.82 -7.04
N ARG A 96 -6.05 -6.01 -8.10
CA ARG A 96 -5.34 -4.92 -8.76
C ARG A 96 -6.31 -3.97 -9.46
N LYS A 97 -7.31 -4.47 -10.19
CA LYS A 97 -8.29 -3.63 -10.89
C LYS A 97 -9.15 -2.78 -9.93
N LYS A 98 -9.50 -3.33 -8.75
CA LYS A 98 -10.34 -2.65 -7.75
C LYS A 98 -9.65 -1.49 -7.04
N SER A 99 -8.36 -1.62 -6.72
CA SER A 99 -7.61 -0.59 -5.98
C SER A 99 -7.28 0.62 -6.86
N GLN A 100 -7.17 1.82 -6.29
CA GLN A 100 -6.82 3.03 -7.04
C GLN A 100 -5.44 2.95 -7.75
N HIS A 101 -4.44 2.31 -7.12
CA HIS A 101 -3.09 2.21 -7.69
C HIS A 101 -2.84 0.95 -8.51
N GLY A 102 -3.70 -0.07 -8.40
CA GLY A 102 -3.46 -1.34 -9.08
C GLY A 102 -3.55 -1.28 -10.61
N PRO A 103 -4.38 -0.43 -11.26
CA PRO A 103 -4.31 -0.20 -12.70
C PRO A 103 -2.93 0.31 -13.15
N LYS A 104 -2.29 1.19 -12.37
CA LYS A 104 -0.93 1.69 -12.65
C LYS A 104 0.11 0.56 -12.59
N ILE A 105 -0.04 -0.36 -11.64
CA ILE A 105 0.82 -1.57 -11.54
C ILE A 105 0.64 -2.44 -12.79
N LEU A 106 -0.61 -2.70 -13.21
CA LEU A 106 -0.89 -3.50 -14.40
C LEU A 106 -0.32 -2.85 -15.67
N ALA A 107 -0.49 -1.53 -15.84
CA ALA A 107 0.08 -0.79 -16.97
C ALA A 107 1.60 -0.91 -17.03
N ARG A 108 2.30 -0.70 -15.90
CA ARG A 108 3.77 -0.87 -15.81
C ARG A 108 4.20 -2.30 -16.16
N ARG A 109 3.45 -3.31 -15.71
CA ARG A 109 3.77 -4.71 -15.99
C ARG A 109 3.56 -5.08 -17.47
N ARG A 110 2.54 -4.51 -18.12
CA ARG A 110 2.31 -4.63 -19.58
C ARG A 110 3.41 -3.94 -20.37
N ALA A 111 3.75 -2.71 -20.01
CA ALA A 111 4.83 -1.95 -20.67
C ALA A 111 6.18 -2.68 -20.58
N LYS A 112 6.44 -3.38 -19.48
CA LYS A 112 7.63 -4.24 -19.32
C LYS A 112 7.55 -5.57 -20.07
N GLY A 113 6.38 -5.96 -20.61
CA GLY A 113 6.20 -7.24 -21.30
C GLY A 113 6.22 -8.47 -20.38
N ARG A 114 5.75 -8.35 -19.12
CA ARG A 114 5.70 -9.52 -18.21
C ARG A 114 4.67 -10.54 -18.70
N LYS A 115 5.09 -11.81 -18.89
CA LYS A 115 4.21 -12.95 -19.24
C LYS A 115 2.98 -13.07 -18.33
N PHE A 116 3.17 -12.86 -17.03
CA PHE A 116 2.08 -12.87 -16.04
C PHE A 116 1.93 -11.51 -15.39
N LEU A 117 0.72 -10.92 -15.48
CA LEU A 117 0.45 -9.59 -14.92
C LEU A 117 0.07 -9.62 -13.43
N SER A 118 -0.60 -10.69 -12.98
CA SER A 118 -0.93 -10.92 -11.58
C SER A 118 -0.99 -12.42 -11.29
N HIS A 119 -1.27 -12.76 -10.04
CA HIS A 119 -1.53 -14.13 -9.59
C HIS A 119 -2.85 -14.72 -10.09
#